data_AF-A0ABD0JIP5-F1
#
_entry.id   AF-A0ABD0JIP5-F1
#
_cell.length_a   1.000
_cell.length_b   1.000
_cell.length_c   1.000
_cell.angle_alpha   90.00
_cell.angle_beta   90.00
_cell.angle_gamma   90.00
#
_symmetry.space_group_name_H-M   'P 1'
#
loop_
_entity.id
_entity.type
_entity.pdbx_description
1 polymer ?
#
loop_
_entity_poly.entity_id
_entity_poly.type
_entity_poly.pdbx_seq_one_letter_code
_entity_poly.pdbx_strand_id
1 'polypeptide(L)'
;MFSCGCCWMWQVTYHEEFEKNKSKITQVADTVEMQRHAENTKNFSLFDVQFAICAFTLLIIFVARTTQLDYHRDFEKGKDKFTPVADPVVLKSQMKATKSVSMHDYHRDFEKSKDKYTPVADPVLLKQQMEVTKAISMLDYHREFEKTKDKFTSVADPVLVKNQMEATKNASLLDYHRDFEKTKDKYTAVADPVLVKSQMKVSKNVSMLDYHRDFEKSKDKYTPVADPLLVRRQMEVSKNVSMVEYKKDFEREKSKYTPVPDTIEMKTHQQNKMNRSRVQYHADFERQKGHKTSVAEDPETARIKQNTAIQSNINYWGVKEQRTQMEERRPQEQVDDGEEVWKGSCGGS
;
A
#
# COMPACT_ATOMS: atom_id res chain seq x y z
N MET A 1 -57.25 -47.40 65.85
CA MET A 1 -55.79 -47.16 65.77
C MET A 1 -55.16 -48.22 64.88
N PHE A 2 -55.27 -48.11 63.55
CA PHE A 2 -54.54 -48.98 62.63
C PHE A 2 -54.28 -48.20 61.36
N SER A 3 -53.16 -47.49 61.32
CA SER A 3 -52.51 -47.08 60.07
C SER A 3 -51.04 -46.86 60.42
N CYS A 4 -50.15 -47.19 59.48
CA CYS A 4 -48.70 -46.98 59.52
C CYS A 4 -47.82 -48.23 59.80
N GLY A 5 -48.04 -49.33 59.06
CA GLY A 5 -47.02 -50.38 58.87
C GLY A 5 -46.42 -50.33 57.46
N CYS A 6 -47.27 -50.22 56.44
CA CYS A 6 -46.83 -50.20 55.03
C CYS A 6 -46.03 -48.94 54.64
N CYS A 7 -46.27 -47.81 55.30
CA CYS A 7 -45.55 -46.55 55.02
C CYS A 7 -44.07 -46.65 55.42
N TRP A 8 -43.78 -47.27 56.57
CA TRP A 8 -42.42 -47.40 57.10
C TRP A 8 -41.56 -48.35 56.25
N MET A 9 -42.12 -49.48 55.81
CA MET A 9 -41.42 -50.45 54.96
C MET A 9 -41.09 -49.87 53.56
N TRP A 10 -42.01 -49.08 52.98
CA TRP A 10 -41.77 -48.37 51.72
C TRP A 10 -40.70 -47.28 51.88
N GLN A 11 -40.69 -46.58 53.00
CA GLN A 11 -39.74 -45.50 53.24
C GLN A 11 -38.30 -46.00 53.48
N VAL A 12 -38.15 -47.15 54.13
CA VAL A 12 -36.83 -47.80 54.33
C VAL A 12 -36.30 -48.37 53.02
N THR A 13 -37.13 -49.07 52.23
CA THR A 13 -36.71 -49.63 50.93
C THR A 13 -36.35 -48.55 49.92
N TYR A 14 -37.11 -47.44 49.88
CA TYR A 14 -36.80 -46.30 49.02
C TYR A 14 -35.49 -45.60 49.43
N HIS A 15 -35.18 -45.53 50.73
CA HIS A 15 -33.94 -44.96 51.23
C HIS A 15 -32.71 -45.84 50.89
N GLU A 16 -32.84 -47.17 50.97
CA GLU A 16 -31.77 -48.08 50.56
C GLU A 16 -31.50 -48.05 49.06
N GLU A 17 -32.55 -47.96 48.23
CA GLU A 17 -32.42 -47.79 46.78
C GLU A 17 -31.81 -46.43 46.42
N PHE A 18 -32.15 -45.38 47.17
CA PHE A 18 -31.56 -44.06 47.02
C PHE A 18 -30.06 -44.06 47.32
N GLU A 19 -29.62 -44.67 48.43
CA GLU A 19 -28.19 -44.75 48.77
C GLU A 19 -27.41 -45.67 47.79
N LYS A 20 -28.04 -46.74 47.27
CA LYS A 20 -27.46 -47.55 46.18
C LYS A 20 -27.35 -46.78 44.87
N ASN A 21 -28.33 -45.93 44.52
CA ASN A 21 -28.24 -45.11 43.32
C ASN A 21 -27.26 -43.95 43.49
N LYS A 22 -27.18 -43.35 44.67
CA LYS A 22 -26.21 -42.30 45.00
C LYS A 22 -24.77 -42.82 44.90
N SER A 23 -24.49 -43.99 45.47
CA SER A 23 -23.16 -44.63 45.37
C SER A 23 -22.78 -44.99 43.92
N LYS A 24 -23.74 -45.41 43.09
CA LYS A 24 -23.52 -45.63 41.65
C LYS A 24 -23.26 -44.32 40.90
N ILE A 25 -23.99 -43.25 41.22
CA ILE A 25 -23.80 -41.93 40.60
C ILE A 25 -22.43 -41.37 40.98
N THR A 26 -22.00 -41.51 42.24
CA THR A 26 -20.65 -41.08 42.66
C THR A 26 -19.56 -41.92 42.00
N GLN A 27 -19.72 -43.24 41.87
CA GLN A 27 -18.74 -44.07 41.14
C GLN A 27 -18.66 -43.72 39.65
N VAL A 28 -19.78 -43.38 39.03
CA VAL A 28 -19.81 -42.91 37.62
C VAL A 28 -19.21 -41.50 37.51
N ALA A 29 -19.45 -40.62 38.47
CA ALA A 29 -18.84 -39.29 38.52
C ALA A 29 -17.31 -39.40 38.67
N ASP A 30 -16.83 -40.22 39.62
CA ASP A 30 -15.40 -40.43 39.87
C ASP A 30 -14.69 -41.03 38.64
N THR A 31 -15.34 -41.93 37.91
CA THR A 31 -14.79 -42.53 36.68
C THR A 31 -14.77 -41.55 35.50
N VAL A 32 -15.80 -40.71 35.35
CA VAL A 32 -15.84 -39.65 34.33
C VAL A 32 -14.81 -38.56 34.63
N GLU A 33 -14.63 -38.18 35.89
CA GLU A 33 -13.60 -37.23 36.32
C GLU A 33 -12.19 -37.80 36.10
N MET A 34 -11.94 -39.07 36.43
CA MET A 34 -10.69 -39.75 36.09
C MET A 34 -10.44 -39.77 34.58
N GLN A 35 -11.45 -40.02 33.75
CA GLN A 35 -11.33 -39.97 32.29
C GLN A 35 -11.04 -38.54 31.78
N ARG A 36 -11.65 -37.51 32.38
CA ARG A 36 -11.38 -36.09 32.07
C ARG A 36 -9.95 -35.68 32.41
N HIS A 37 -9.44 -36.12 33.57
CA HIS A 37 -8.04 -35.89 33.96
C HIS A 37 -7.05 -36.68 33.09
N ALA A 38 -7.41 -37.89 32.66
CA ALA A 38 -6.62 -38.69 31.72
C ALA A 38 -6.61 -38.13 30.29
N GLU A 39 -7.68 -37.47 29.83
CA GLU A 39 -7.73 -36.77 28.55
C GLU A 39 -6.98 -35.44 28.59
N ASN A 40 -7.11 -34.67 29.69
CA ASN A 40 -6.35 -33.43 29.88
C ASN A 40 -4.83 -33.65 29.98
N THR A 41 -4.38 -34.79 30.51
CA THR A 41 -2.94 -35.14 30.57
C THR A 41 -2.40 -35.65 29.25
N LYS A 42 -3.23 -36.20 28.36
CA LYS A 42 -2.85 -36.59 26.99
C LYS A 42 -2.78 -35.39 26.02
N ASN A 43 -3.56 -34.34 26.31
CA ASN A 43 -3.57 -33.08 25.56
C ASN A 43 -2.48 -32.08 26.00
N PHE A 44 -1.70 -32.41 27.03
CA PHE A 44 -0.54 -31.61 27.44
C PHE A 44 0.67 -32.05 26.61
N SER A 45 0.69 -31.63 25.34
CA SER A 45 1.73 -32.01 24.42
C SER A 45 3.08 -31.42 24.86
N LEU A 46 4.18 -32.13 24.61
CA LEU A 46 5.54 -31.64 24.90
C LEU A 46 5.82 -30.28 24.22
N PHE A 47 5.08 -29.98 23.15
CA PHE A 47 5.08 -28.70 22.44
C PHE A 47 4.44 -27.56 23.24
N ASP A 48 3.34 -27.78 23.96
CA ASP A 48 2.69 -26.74 24.78
C ASP A 48 3.55 -26.36 26.00
N VAL A 49 4.23 -27.35 26.59
CA VAL A 49 5.22 -27.13 27.66
C VAL A 49 6.43 -26.37 27.13
N GLN A 50 6.93 -26.75 25.95
CA GLN A 50 8.04 -26.05 25.31
C GLN A 50 7.68 -24.61 24.94
N PHE A 51 6.45 -24.36 24.48
CA PHE A 51 5.98 -23.02 24.14
C PHE A 51 5.85 -22.14 25.40
N ALA A 52 5.34 -22.71 26.49
CA ALA A 52 5.27 -22.02 27.79
C ALA A 52 6.66 -21.69 28.34
N ILE A 53 7.63 -22.62 28.26
CA ILE A 53 9.02 -22.41 28.68
C ILE A 53 9.70 -21.34 27.80
N CYS A 54 9.51 -21.39 26.48
CA CYS A 54 10.03 -20.37 25.56
C CYS A 54 9.42 -18.98 25.83
N ALA A 55 8.11 -18.90 26.10
CA ALA A 55 7.46 -17.64 26.45
C ALA A 55 8.00 -17.08 27.78
N PHE A 56 8.21 -17.92 28.79
CA PHE A 56 8.72 -17.51 30.09
C PHE A 56 10.18 -17.04 30.01
N THR A 57 11.02 -17.75 29.26
CA THR A 57 12.43 -17.36 29.04
C THR A 57 12.55 -16.06 28.26
N LEU A 58 11.72 -15.83 27.23
CA LEU A 58 11.68 -14.55 26.51
C LEU A 58 11.21 -13.38 27.39
N LEU A 59 10.25 -13.62 28.29
CA LEU A 59 9.79 -12.60 29.24
C LEU A 59 10.89 -12.23 30.24
N ILE A 60 11.65 -13.21 30.74
CA ILE A 60 12.82 -12.98 31.60
C ILE A 60 13.88 -12.15 30.86
N ILE A 61 14.18 -12.48 29.60
CA ILE A 61 15.13 -11.73 28.78
C ILE A 61 14.65 -10.29 28.56
N PHE A 62 13.36 -10.10 28.28
CA PHE A 62 12.76 -8.78 28.10
C PHE A 62 12.86 -7.94 29.37
N VAL A 63 12.50 -8.50 30.53
CA VAL A 63 12.61 -7.83 31.83
C VAL A 63 14.07 -7.51 32.17
N ALA A 64 15.01 -8.41 31.89
CA ALA A 64 16.45 -8.16 32.06
C ALA A 64 16.95 -7.01 31.15
N ARG A 65 16.43 -6.92 29.92
CA ARG A 65 16.77 -5.85 28.97
C ARG A 65 16.21 -4.51 29.43
N THR A 66 14.95 -4.45 29.87
CA THR A 66 14.32 -3.20 30.34
C THR A 66 14.98 -2.69 31.61
N THR A 67 15.27 -3.59 32.56
CA THR A 67 16.01 -3.24 33.78
C THR A 67 17.42 -2.75 33.48
N GLN A 68 18.17 -3.42 32.59
CA GLN A 68 19.51 -2.95 32.17
C GLN A 68 19.46 -1.53 31.55
N LEU A 69 18.43 -1.24 30.75
CA LEU A 69 18.23 0.07 30.15
C LEU A 69 17.87 1.13 31.20
N ASP A 70 17.06 0.79 32.19
CA ASP A 70 16.74 1.69 33.30
C ASP A 70 17.98 1.95 34.18
N TYR A 71 18.77 0.92 34.49
CA TYR A 71 20.06 1.06 35.17
C TYR A 71 21.05 1.96 34.38
N HIS A 72 21.15 1.79 33.06
CA HIS A 72 22.00 2.65 32.22
C HIS A 72 21.50 4.09 32.19
N ARG A 73 20.17 4.29 32.12
CA ARG A 73 19.54 5.62 32.15
C ARG A 73 19.78 6.33 33.48
N ASP A 74 19.66 5.62 34.59
CA ASP A 74 19.89 6.17 35.93
C ASP A 74 21.38 6.41 36.18
N PHE A 75 22.26 5.56 35.65
CA PHE A 75 23.70 5.80 35.62
C PHE A 75 24.05 7.08 34.82
N GLU A 76 23.46 7.27 33.64
CA GLU A 76 23.68 8.48 32.84
C GLU A 76 23.17 9.76 33.51
N LYS A 77 22.09 9.68 34.28
CA LYS A 77 21.59 10.79 35.10
C LYS A 77 22.42 11.03 36.38
N GLY A 78 23.18 10.03 36.82
CA GLY A 78 24.01 10.07 38.03
C GLY A 78 25.48 10.38 37.79
N LYS A 79 26.00 10.15 36.57
CA LYS A 79 27.42 10.33 36.23
C LYS A 79 27.92 11.76 36.44
N ASP A 80 27.04 12.75 36.29
CA ASP A 80 27.37 14.16 36.47
C ASP A 80 27.43 14.57 37.96
N LYS A 81 26.91 13.72 38.86
CA LYS A 81 26.85 13.96 40.32
C LYS A 81 28.07 13.41 41.07
N PHE A 82 28.84 12.52 40.45
CA PHE A 82 30.10 12.01 41.00
C PHE A 82 31.27 12.84 40.45
N THR A 83 31.65 13.88 41.17
CA THR A 83 32.93 14.54 40.98
C THR A 83 33.99 13.77 41.77
N PRO A 84 34.95 13.07 41.14
CA PRO A 84 36.14 12.66 41.86
C PRO A 84 36.83 13.91 42.41
N VAL A 85 37.28 13.83 43.65
CA VAL A 85 37.98 14.90 44.41
C VAL A 85 39.40 15.14 43.84
N ALA A 86 39.54 15.10 42.51
CA ALA A 86 40.76 15.47 41.81
C ALA A 86 40.49 16.77 41.08
N ASP A 87 41.37 17.75 41.28
CA ASP A 87 41.22 19.10 40.76
C ASP A 87 40.79 19.11 39.28
N PRO A 88 39.76 19.89 38.91
CA PRO A 88 39.18 19.85 37.56
C PRO A 88 40.18 20.20 36.46
N VAL A 89 41.31 20.83 36.82
CA VAL A 89 42.41 21.14 35.90
C VAL A 89 43.22 19.89 35.55
N VAL A 90 43.51 19.03 36.52
CA VAL A 90 44.32 17.82 36.35
C VAL A 90 43.56 16.77 35.54
N LEU A 91 42.26 16.60 35.77
CA LEU A 91 41.44 15.69 34.97
C LEU A 91 41.28 16.18 33.53
N LYS A 92 41.10 17.49 33.31
CA LYS A 92 41.03 18.06 31.96
C LYS A 92 42.36 17.93 31.22
N SER A 93 43.50 18.09 31.89
CA SER A 93 44.81 17.90 31.28
C SER A 93 45.07 16.43 30.95
N GLN A 94 44.68 15.50 31.83
CA GLN A 94 44.77 14.05 31.60
C GLN A 94 43.85 13.59 30.46
N MET A 95 42.61 14.08 30.37
CA MET A 95 41.69 13.77 29.26
C MET A 95 42.17 14.32 27.91
N LYS A 96 42.82 15.49 27.91
CA LYS A 96 43.46 16.03 26.71
C LYS A 96 44.67 15.19 26.31
N ALA A 97 45.49 14.77 27.28
CA ALA A 97 46.64 13.90 27.06
C ALA A 97 46.23 12.52 26.51
N THR A 98 45.20 11.88 27.07
CA THR A 98 44.70 10.60 26.57
C THR A 98 44.08 10.71 25.19
N LYS A 99 43.35 11.78 24.88
CA LYS A 99 42.85 12.06 23.51
C LYS A 99 43.98 12.28 22.52
N SER A 100 45.08 12.92 22.90
CA SER A 100 46.25 13.07 22.01
C SER A 100 47.04 11.78 21.81
N VAL A 101 46.94 10.82 22.72
CA VAL A 101 47.59 9.49 22.62
C VAL A 101 46.73 8.50 21.81
N SER A 102 45.43 8.78 21.66
CA SER A 102 44.50 7.94 20.89
C SER A 102 44.81 7.99 19.39
N MET A 103 45.28 6.86 18.85
CA MET A 103 45.61 6.67 17.43
C MET A 103 44.44 7.01 16.49
N HIS A 104 43.21 6.72 16.93
CA HIS A 104 42.00 6.98 16.15
C HIS A 104 41.70 8.48 16.03
N ASP A 105 41.91 9.21 17.13
CA ASP A 105 41.69 10.66 17.14
C ASP A 105 42.78 11.37 16.31
N TYR A 106 44.02 10.86 16.37
CA TYR A 106 45.14 11.33 15.53
C TYR A 106 44.86 11.16 14.02
N HIS A 107 44.40 9.98 13.59
CA HIS A 107 44.09 9.73 12.17
C HIS A 107 42.95 10.63 11.66
N ARG A 108 41.91 10.80 12.48
CA ARG A 108 40.76 11.65 12.16
C ARG A 108 41.14 13.12 12.02
N ASP A 109 42.04 13.62 12.89
CA ASP A 109 42.51 15.00 12.82
C ASP A 109 43.50 15.21 11.66
N PHE A 110 44.31 14.20 11.33
CA PHE A 110 45.15 14.16 10.12
C PHE A 110 44.32 14.25 8.84
N GLU A 111 43.24 13.48 8.72
CA GLU A 111 42.37 13.50 7.53
C GLU A 111 41.65 14.83 7.31
N LYS A 112 41.38 15.58 8.38
CA LYS A 112 40.80 16.94 8.29
C LYS A 112 41.82 18.02 7.93
N SER A 113 43.11 17.76 8.18
CA SER A 113 44.19 18.73 8.01
C SER A 113 45.08 18.45 6.80
N LYS A 114 45.01 17.26 6.21
CA LYS A 114 45.79 16.87 5.02
C LYS A 114 45.57 17.79 3.82
N ASP A 115 44.37 18.36 3.66
CA ASP A 115 44.05 19.27 2.55
C ASP A 115 44.55 20.70 2.78
N LYS A 116 45.01 21.02 4.00
CA LYS A 116 45.50 22.34 4.40
C LYS A 116 47.03 22.44 4.41
N TYR A 117 47.72 21.31 4.22
CA TYR A 117 49.18 21.27 4.19
C TYR A 117 49.66 21.43 2.74
N THR A 118 50.16 22.61 2.40
CA THR A 118 50.93 22.85 1.16
C THR A 118 52.42 22.77 1.50
N PRO A 119 53.15 21.71 1.11
CA PRO A 119 54.61 21.70 1.27
C PRO A 119 55.20 22.82 0.41
N VAL A 120 56.11 23.62 0.98
CA VAL A 120 56.94 24.61 0.26
C VAL A 120 58.05 23.88 -0.50
N ALA A 121 57.70 22.91 -1.32
CA ALA A 121 58.58 22.22 -2.25
C ALA A 121 57.90 22.26 -3.61
N ASP A 122 58.59 22.82 -4.61
CA ASP A 122 58.02 23.27 -5.87
C ASP A 122 56.93 22.32 -6.41
N PRO A 123 55.67 22.80 -6.51
CA PRO A 123 54.53 21.96 -6.87
C PRO A 123 54.66 21.37 -8.28
N VAL A 124 55.59 21.89 -9.10
CA VAL A 124 55.90 21.38 -10.44
C VAL A 124 56.66 20.06 -10.37
N LEU A 125 57.70 19.95 -9.52
CA LEU A 125 58.57 18.78 -9.49
C LEU A 125 57.84 17.55 -8.92
N LEU A 126 57.04 17.77 -7.87
CA LEU A 126 56.24 16.72 -7.24
C LEU A 126 55.13 16.21 -8.19
N LYS A 127 54.48 17.12 -8.92
CA LYS A 127 53.50 16.73 -9.95
C LYS A 127 54.17 15.94 -11.08
N GLN A 128 55.33 16.38 -11.56
CA GLN A 128 56.08 15.64 -12.57
C GLN A 128 56.50 14.26 -12.08
N GLN A 129 56.98 14.13 -10.84
CA GLN A 129 57.31 12.82 -10.26
C GLN A 129 56.08 11.92 -10.09
N MET A 130 54.91 12.47 -9.74
CA MET A 130 53.65 11.73 -9.66
C MET A 130 53.15 11.28 -11.04
N GLU A 131 53.31 12.10 -12.07
CA GLU A 131 52.97 11.73 -13.45
C GLU A 131 53.92 10.67 -13.99
N VAL A 132 55.23 10.81 -13.74
CA VAL A 132 56.24 9.83 -14.12
C VAL A 132 56.01 8.49 -13.40
N THR A 133 55.69 8.50 -12.10
CA THR A 133 55.37 7.26 -11.35
C THR A 133 54.07 6.61 -11.79
N LYS A 134 53.03 7.39 -12.15
CA LYS A 134 51.81 6.86 -12.78
C LYS A 134 52.09 6.27 -14.17
N ALA A 135 52.94 6.90 -14.97
CA ALA A 135 53.32 6.40 -16.29
C ALA A 135 54.19 5.13 -16.22
N ILE A 136 55.05 5.02 -15.20
CA ILE A 136 55.89 3.83 -14.93
C ILE A 136 55.10 2.71 -14.23
N SER A 137 53.92 3.01 -13.68
CA SER A 137 53.12 2.06 -12.92
C SER A 137 52.74 0.85 -13.77
N MET A 138 53.24 -0.32 -13.37
CA MET A 138 52.98 -1.61 -14.04
C MET A 138 51.49 -1.95 -14.05
N LEU A 139 50.72 -1.43 -13.08
CA LEU A 139 49.28 -1.64 -12.98
C LEU A 139 48.50 -0.90 -14.07
N ASP A 140 48.88 0.35 -14.39
CA ASP A 140 48.23 1.09 -15.46
C ASP A 140 48.63 0.53 -16.83
N TYR A 141 49.88 0.08 -17.00
CA TYR A 141 50.31 -0.67 -18.18
C TYR A 141 49.50 -1.97 -18.36
N HIS A 142 49.32 -2.77 -17.30
CA HIS A 142 48.54 -4.00 -17.35
C HIS A 142 47.06 -3.72 -17.66
N ARG A 143 46.47 -2.69 -17.04
CA ARG A 143 45.08 -2.27 -17.31
C ARG A 143 44.88 -1.85 -18.76
N GLU A 144 45.80 -1.09 -19.33
CA GLU A 144 45.70 -0.63 -20.71
C GLU A 144 45.95 -1.79 -21.70
N PHE A 145 46.86 -2.71 -21.36
CA PHE A 145 47.05 -3.97 -22.07
C PHE A 145 45.77 -4.83 -22.06
N GLU A 146 45.08 -4.97 -20.93
CA GLU A 146 43.82 -5.73 -20.88
C GLU A 146 42.70 -5.15 -21.75
N LYS A 147 42.65 -3.82 -21.95
CA LYS A 147 41.68 -3.18 -22.83
C LYS A 147 42.03 -3.31 -24.32
N THR A 148 43.31 -3.50 -24.62
CA THR A 148 43.84 -3.46 -26.00
C THR A 148 44.27 -4.83 -26.50
N LYS A 149 44.36 -5.85 -25.64
CA LYS A 149 44.68 -7.24 -26.02
C LYS A 149 43.72 -7.80 -27.06
N ASP A 150 42.46 -7.37 -27.05
CA ASP A 150 41.44 -7.81 -28.02
C ASP A 150 41.54 -7.06 -29.37
N LYS A 151 42.37 -6.02 -29.46
CA LYS A 151 42.53 -5.15 -30.63
C LYS A 151 43.82 -5.39 -31.40
N PHE A 152 44.78 -6.11 -30.82
CA PHE A 152 46.04 -6.45 -31.47
C PHE A 152 45.97 -7.85 -32.09
N THR A 153 45.70 -7.90 -33.40
CA THR A 153 46.03 -9.06 -34.23
C THR A 153 47.16 -8.66 -35.17
N SER A 154 48.29 -9.38 -35.13
CA SER A 154 49.43 -9.18 -36.04
C SER A 154 49.20 -9.79 -37.43
N VAL A 155 48.04 -10.40 -37.63
CA VAL A 155 47.57 -11.01 -38.87
C VAL A 155 46.15 -10.53 -39.06
N ALA A 156 45.85 -9.93 -40.20
CA ALA A 156 44.49 -9.65 -40.60
C ALA A 156 43.72 -10.98 -40.56
N ASP A 157 42.79 -11.13 -39.62
CA ASP A 157 41.90 -12.29 -39.57
C ASP A 157 41.32 -12.47 -40.97
N PRO A 158 41.62 -13.57 -41.69
CA PRO A 158 41.06 -13.76 -43.01
C PRO A 158 39.55 -13.75 -42.82
N VAL A 159 38.86 -12.93 -43.62
CA VAL A 159 37.41 -12.70 -43.60
C VAL A 159 36.61 -14.01 -43.40
N LEU A 160 37.16 -15.14 -43.87
CA LEU A 160 36.71 -16.49 -43.63
C LEU A 160 36.45 -16.85 -42.14
N VAL A 161 37.37 -16.52 -41.23
CA VAL A 161 37.26 -16.87 -39.80
C VAL A 161 36.18 -16.05 -39.12
N LYS A 162 36.04 -14.77 -39.47
CA LYS A 162 34.94 -13.92 -38.99
C LYS A 162 33.60 -14.44 -39.49
N ASN A 163 33.50 -14.75 -40.78
CA ASN A 163 32.29 -15.32 -41.36
C ASN A 163 31.94 -16.69 -40.75
N GLN A 164 32.92 -17.52 -40.42
CA GLN A 164 32.70 -18.80 -39.72
C GLN A 164 32.27 -18.61 -38.27
N MET A 165 32.84 -17.63 -37.55
CA MET A 165 32.40 -17.29 -36.20
C MET A 165 30.99 -16.71 -36.18
N GLU A 166 30.64 -15.87 -37.14
CA GLU A 166 29.29 -15.33 -37.28
C GLU A 166 28.29 -16.40 -37.71
N ALA A 167 28.66 -17.27 -38.65
CA ALA A 167 27.84 -18.42 -39.03
C ALA A 167 27.63 -19.40 -37.87
N THR A 168 28.65 -19.64 -37.03
CA THR A 168 28.51 -20.49 -35.84
C THR A 168 27.69 -19.85 -34.73
N LYS A 169 27.82 -18.53 -34.51
CA LYS A 169 26.92 -17.78 -33.61
C LYS A 169 25.47 -17.85 -34.08
N ASN A 170 25.23 -17.55 -35.36
CA ASN A 170 23.91 -17.58 -35.98
C ASN A 170 23.30 -19.00 -36.04
N ALA A 171 24.13 -20.04 -36.18
CA ALA A 171 23.70 -21.43 -36.13
C ALA A 171 23.57 -21.97 -34.70
N SER A 172 24.07 -21.25 -33.68
CA SER A 172 24.02 -21.72 -32.31
C SER A 172 22.59 -21.66 -31.79
N LEU A 173 22.07 -22.80 -31.35
CA LEU A 173 20.71 -22.95 -30.79
C LEU A 173 20.49 -22.04 -29.57
N LEU A 174 21.58 -21.61 -28.93
CA LEU A 174 21.58 -20.78 -27.73
C LEU A 174 21.15 -19.34 -28.01
N ASP A 175 21.56 -18.75 -29.13
CA ASP A 175 21.14 -17.40 -29.50
C ASP A 175 19.66 -17.41 -29.93
N TYR A 176 19.22 -18.45 -30.65
CA TYR A 176 17.81 -18.69 -30.95
C TYR A 176 16.95 -18.83 -29.67
N HIS A 177 17.41 -19.63 -28.70
CA HIS A 177 16.71 -19.78 -27.42
C HIS A 177 16.67 -18.46 -26.63
N ARG A 178 17.78 -17.71 -26.61
CA ARG A 178 17.87 -16.41 -25.93
C ARG A 178 16.88 -15.40 -26.53
N ASP A 179 16.77 -15.35 -27.85
CA ASP A 179 15.85 -14.42 -28.51
C ASP A 179 14.39 -14.88 -28.42
N PHE A 180 14.14 -16.19 -28.40
CA PHE A 180 12.83 -16.74 -28.04
C PHE A 180 12.41 -16.32 -26.63
N GLU A 181 13.30 -16.43 -25.63
CA GLU A 181 12.98 -16.01 -24.26
C GLU A 181 12.68 -14.51 -24.12
N LYS A 182 13.32 -13.65 -24.92
CA LYS A 182 13.05 -12.20 -24.94
C LYS A 182 11.73 -11.84 -25.63
N THR A 183 11.26 -12.69 -26.54
CA THR A 183 10.10 -12.40 -27.40
C THR A 183 8.85 -13.20 -27.04
N LYS A 184 8.98 -14.25 -26.20
CA LYS A 184 7.85 -15.09 -25.75
C LYS A 184 6.71 -14.29 -25.12
N ASP A 185 7.01 -13.17 -24.46
CA ASP A 185 6.02 -12.33 -23.80
C ASP A 185 5.34 -11.33 -24.75
N LYS A 186 5.87 -11.17 -25.97
CA LYS A 186 5.36 -10.22 -26.98
C LYS A 186 4.33 -10.85 -27.92
N TYR A 187 4.29 -12.17 -28.02
CA TYR A 187 3.26 -12.87 -28.79
C TYR A 187 2.03 -13.04 -27.91
N THR A 188 0.97 -12.31 -28.21
CA THR A 188 -0.36 -12.62 -27.69
C THR A 188 -0.82 -13.92 -28.34
N ALA A 189 -0.62 -15.04 -27.63
CA ALA A 189 -1.24 -16.30 -28.00
C ALA A 189 -2.74 -16.06 -28.22
N VAL A 190 -3.27 -16.55 -29.34
CA VAL A 190 -4.71 -16.68 -29.56
C VAL A 190 -5.30 -17.18 -28.26
N ALA A 191 -6.25 -16.42 -27.70
CA ALA A 191 -6.80 -16.72 -26.38
C ALA A 191 -7.15 -18.21 -26.31
N ASP A 192 -6.43 -18.94 -25.46
CA ASP A 192 -6.62 -20.38 -25.30
C ASP A 192 -8.13 -20.67 -25.24
N PRO A 193 -8.64 -21.65 -26.01
CA PRO A 193 -10.04 -22.03 -25.96
C PRO A 193 -10.47 -22.18 -24.50
N VAL A 194 -11.69 -21.76 -24.16
CA VAL A 194 -12.20 -21.77 -22.77
C VAL A 194 -11.94 -23.12 -22.09
N LEU A 195 -12.00 -24.21 -22.86
CA LEU A 195 -11.67 -25.55 -22.43
C LEU A 195 -10.23 -25.69 -21.92
N VAL A 196 -9.23 -25.22 -22.67
CA VAL A 196 -7.80 -25.28 -22.29
C VAL A 196 -7.56 -24.46 -21.02
N LYS A 197 -8.17 -23.27 -20.89
CA LYS A 197 -8.09 -22.46 -19.66
C LYS A 197 -8.70 -23.18 -18.46
N SER A 198 -9.83 -23.85 -18.66
CA SER A 198 -10.48 -24.62 -17.59
C SER A 198 -9.64 -25.83 -17.17
N GLN A 199 -9.06 -26.56 -18.12
CA GLN A 199 -8.17 -27.70 -17.88
C GLN A 199 -6.88 -27.26 -17.17
N MET A 200 -6.28 -26.14 -17.56
CA MET A 200 -5.12 -25.58 -16.87
C MET A 200 -5.44 -25.17 -15.43
N LYS A 201 -6.62 -24.58 -15.17
CA LYS A 201 -7.06 -24.25 -13.81
C LYS A 201 -7.26 -25.52 -12.97
N VAL A 202 -7.93 -26.52 -13.52
CA VAL A 202 -8.11 -27.82 -12.85
C VAL A 202 -6.75 -28.47 -12.58
N SER A 203 -5.84 -28.47 -13.55
CA SER A 203 -4.48 -29.02 -13.39
C SER A 203 -3.68 -28.30 -12.31
N LYS A 204 -3.77 -26.97 -12.20
CA LYS A 204 -3.13 -26.20 -11.13
C LYS A 204 -3.72 -26.55 -9.76
N ASN A 205 -5.04 -26.63 -9.67
CA ASN A 205 -5.75 -26.98 -8.43
C ASN A 205 -5.50 -28.44 -7.99
N VAL A 206 -5.27 -29.35 -8.93
CA VAL A 206 -4.92 -30.76 -8.66
C VAL A 206 -3.43 -30.91 -8.32
N SER A 207 -2.59 -29.94 -8.70
CA SER A 207 -1.16 -30.02 -8.43
C SER A 207 -0.89 -29.96 -6.93
N MET A 208 -0.25 -31.01 -6.41
CA MET A 208 0.05 -31.15 -4.99
C MET A 208 0.99 -30.05 -4.47
N LEU A 209 1.82 -29.47 -5.34
CA LEU A 209 2.74 -28.40 -5.00
C LEU A 209 2.03 -27.07 -4.75
N ASP A 210 1.04 -26.71 -5.57
CA ASP A 210 0.25 -25.49 -5.35
C ASP A 210 -0.66 -25.68 -4.13
N TYR A 211 -1.23 -26.88 -3.93
CA TYR A 211 -1.97 -27.22 -2.71
C TYR A 211 -1.10 -27.06 -1.45
N HIS A 212 0.13 -27.59 -1.45
CA HIS A 212 1.06 -27.46 -0.33
C HIS A 212 1.43 -26.01 -0.06
N ARG A 213 1.71 -25.23 -1.12
CA ARG A 213 2.02 -23.80 -1.02
C ARG A 213 0.88 -23.01 -0.42
N ASP A 214 -0.35 -23.28 -0.85
CA ASP A 214 -1.52 -22.56 -0.35
C ASP A 214 -1.87 -22.99 1.07
N PHE A 215 -1.71 -24.27 1.40
CA PHE A 215 -1.76 -24.77 2.78
C PHE A 215 -0.73 -24.06 3.68
N GLU A 216 0.52 -23.91 3.24
CA GLU A 216 1.55 -23.19 3.99
C GLU A 216 1.23 -21.71 4.21
N LYS A 217 0.52 -21.07 3.28
CA LYS A 217 0.05 -19.69 3.44
C LYS A 217 -1.16 -19.58 4.37
N SER A 218 -1.99 -20.63 4.46
CA SER A 218 -3.22 -20.62 5.23
C SER A 218 -3.12 -21.31 6.58
N LYS A 219 -2.06 -22.10 6.84
CA LYS A 219 -1.88 -22.85 8.10
C LYS A 219 -1.86 -21.93 9.33
N ASP A 220 -1.33 -20.71 9.17
CA ASP A 220 -1.27 -19.70 10.22
C ASP A 220 -2.59 -18.92 10.36
N LYS A 221 -3.51 -19.09 9.41
CA LYS A 221 -4.84 -18.48 9.37
C LYS A 221 -5.89 -19.48 9.86
N TYR A 222 -5.66 -20.07 11.02
CA TYR A 222 -6.71 -20.81 11.70
C TYR A 222 -7.70 -19.80 12.30
N THR A 223 -8.80 -19.52 11.59
CA THR A 223 -9.95 -18.90 12.24
C THR A 223 -10.63 -20.00 13.05
N PRO A 224 -10.61 -19.96 14.40
CA PRO A 224 -11.46 -20.88 15.15
C PRO A 224 -12.88 -20.70 14.64
N VAL A 225 -13.52 -21.82 14.29
CA VAL A 225 -14.95 -21.82 14.00
C VAL A 225 -15.62 -21.44 15.32
N ALA A 226 -15.82 -20.14 15.52
CA ALA A 226 -16.23 -19.56 16.80
C ALA A 226 -17.54 -20.15 17.30
N ASP A 227 -18.39 -20.59 16.36
CA ASP A 227 -19.67 -21.21 16.63
C ASP A 227 -19.83 -22.49 15.82
N PRO A 228 -20.10 -23.64 16.46
CA PRO A 228 -20.53 -24.85 15.76
C PRO A 228 -21.65 -24.53 14.77
N LEU A 229 -21.69 -25.25 13.64
CA LEU A 229 -22.71 -25.03 12.59
C LEU A 229 -24.14 -24.97 13.14
N LEU A 230 -24.42 -25.77 14.19
CA LEU A 230 -25.68 -25.78 14.90
C LEU A 230 -26.01 -24.42 15.56
N VAL A 231 -25.03 -23.80 16.22
CA VAL A 231 -25.18 -22.51 16.89
C VAL A 231 -25.39 -21.40 15.86
N ARG A 232 -24.67 -21.42 14.74
CA ARG A 232 -24.89 -20.47 13.62
C ARG A 232 -26.30 -20.58 13.05
N ARG A 233 -26.74 -21.81 12.79
CA ARG A 233 -28.10 -22.08 12.31
C ARG A 233 -29.15 -21.59 13.32
N GLN A 234 -28.94 -21.82 14.62
CA GLN A 234 -29.85 -21.36 15.66
C GLN A 234 -29.90 -19.82 15.74
N MET A 235 -28.76 -19.15 15.60
CA MET A 235 -28.69 -17.69 15.54
C MET A 235 -29.41 -17.13 14.31
N GLU A 236 -29.26 -17.75 13.15
CA GLU A 236 -29.98 -17.35 11.92
C GLU A 236 -31.48 -17.56 12.06
N VAL A 237 -31.93 -18.69 12.59
CA VAL A 237 -33.35 -18.94 12.86
C VAL A 237 -33.88 -17.93 13.87
N SER A 238 -33.13 -17.64 14.94
CA SER A 238 -33.50 -16.63 15.94
C SER A 238 -33.60 -15.23 15.34
N LYS A 239 -32.68 -14.85 14.44
CA LYS A 239 -32.75 -13.58 13.70
C LYS A 239 -33.96 -13.52 12.77
N ASN A 240 -34.27 -14.62 12.08
CA ASN A 240 -35.40 -14.68 11.14
C ASN A 240 -36.76 -14.64 11.85
N VAL A 241 -36.86 -15.19 13.06
CA VAL A 241 -38.08 -15.18 13.89
C VAL A 241 -38.19 -13.88 14.70
N SER A 242 -37.10 -13.12 14.84
CA SER A 242 -37.07 -11.88 15.60
C SER A 242 -37.96 -10.80 15.00
N MET A 243 -39.02 -10.44 15.72
CA MET A 243 -39.89 -9.31 15.39
C MET A 243 -39.14 -7.96 15.43
N VAL A 244 -38.04 -7.89 16.20
CA VAL A 244 -37.19 -6.69 16.29
C VAL A 244 -36.43 -6.49 14.98
N GLU A 245 -35.83 -7.55 14.43
CA GLU A 245 -35.09 -7.45 13.17
C GLU A 245 -36.05 -7.17 12.00
N TYR A 246 -37.26 -7.77 12.03
CA TYR A 246 -38.32 -7.47 11.06
C TYR A 246 -38.73 -5.97 11.03
N LYS A 247 -38.82 -5.32 12.20
CA LYS A 247 -39.24 -3.92 12.31
C LYS A 247 -38.12 -2.91 12.14
N LYS A 248 -36.86 -3.32 12.27
CA LYS A 248 -35.67 -2.47 12.23
C LYS A 248 -35.56 -1.63 10.96
N ASP A 249 -35.86 -2.24 9.82
CA ASP A 249 -35.78 -1.58 8.52
C ASP A 249 -36.89 -0.55 8.37
N PHE A 250 -38.11 -0.91 8.78
CA PHE A 250 -39.25 0.00 8.82
C PHE A 250 -39.01 1.20 9.76
N GLU A 251 -38.46 0.97 10.96
CA GLU A 251 -38.15 2.05 11.90
C GLU A 251 -37.06 2.99 11.36
N ARG A 252 -36.04 2.42 10.71
CA ARG A 252 -34.98 3.18 10.05
C ARG A 252 -35.54 4.04 8.91
N GLU A 253 -36.47 3.50 8.13
CA GLU A 253 -37.05 4.18 6.97
C GLU A 253 -38.19 5.12 7.32
N LYS A 254 -38.88 4.92 8.44
CA LYS A 254 -39.95 5.80 8.92
C LYS A 254 -39.49 7.26 9.09
N SER A 255 -38.21 7.50 9.36
CA SER A 255 -37.62 8.84 9.45
C SER A 255 -37.32 9.49 8.09
N LYS A 256 -37.34 8.71 7.00
CA LYS A 256 -37.04 9.20 5.65
C LYS A 256 -38.35 9.65 4.98
N TYR A 257 -38.69 10.92 5.16
CA TYR A 257 -39.74 11.56 4.37
C TYR A 257 -39.25 11.73 2.93
N THR A 258 -39.86 11.02 1.98
CA THR A 258 -39.65 11.28 0.55
C THR A 258 -40.70 12.32 0.14
N PRO A 259 -40.33 13.58 -0.14
CA PRO A 259 -41.29 14.57 -0.60
C PRO A 259 -41.89 14.10 -1.93
N VAL A 260 -43.21 14.14 -2.02
CA VAL A 260 -43.91 13.92 -3.29
C VAL A 260 -43.47 15.03 -4.25
N PRO A 261 -42.99 14.71 -5.46
CA PRO A 261 -42.62 15.73 -6.42
C PRO A 261 -43.85 16.57 -6.77
N ASP A 262 -43.69 17.89 -6.74
CA ASP A 262 -44.78 18.81 -7.05
C ASP A 262 -45.39 18.51 -8.42
N THR A 263 -46.72 18.46 -8.46
CA THR A 263 -47.45 18.32 -9.72
C THR A 263 -47.20 19.53 -10.63
N ILE A 264 -47.36 19.35 -11.94
CA ILE A 264 -47.18 20.42 -12.92
C ILE A 264 -48.11 21.60 -12.59
N GLU A 265 -49.33 21.33 -12.13
CA GLU A 265 -50.29 22.34 -11.71
C GLU A 265 -49.79 23.14 -10.49
N MET A 266 -49.21 22.48 -9.49
CA MET A 266 -48.68 23.14 -8.30
C MET A 266 -47.50 24.04 -8.63
N LYS A 267 -46.59 23.59 -9.51
CA LYS A 267 -45.49 24.41 -10.04
C LYS A 267 -46.02 25.62 -10.80
N THR A 268 -47.03 25.41 -11.65
CA THR A 268 -47.66 26.49 -12.43
C THR A 268 -48.34 27.50 -11.51
N HIS A 269 -49.05 27.05 -10.47
CA HIS A 269 -49.66 27.92 -9.47
C HIS A 269 -48.61 28.74 -8.70
N GLN A 270 -47.51 28.10 -8.30
CA GLN A 270 -46.41 28.78 -7.63
C GLN A 270 -45.78 29.84 -8.54
N GLN A 271 -45.52 29.53 -9.81
CA GLN A 271 -45.00 30.50 -10.78
C GLN A 271 -45.98 31.66 -10.98
N ASN A 272 -47.27 31.38 -11.13
CA ASN A 272 -48.31 32.41 -11.26
C ASN A 272 -48.41 33.30 -10.02
N LYS A 273 -48.24 32.72 -8.82
CA LYS A 273 -48.17 33.48 -7.56
C LYS A 273 -46.99 34.44 -7.55
N MET A 274 -45.82 34.01 -8.03
CA MET A 274 -44.63 34.86 -8.15
C MET A 274 -44.86 35.97 -9.18
N ASN A 275 -45.35 35.62 -10.37
CA ASN A 275 -45.64 36.57 -11.46
C ASN A 275 -46.68 37.63 -11.04
N ARG A 276 -47.67 37.27 -10.22
CA ARG A 276 -48.71 38.19 -9.72
C ARG A 276 -48.25 39.02 -8.52
N SER A 277 -47.15 38.65 -7.87
CA SER A 277 -46.70 39.32 -6.66
C SER A 277 -46.20 40.72 -6.97
N ARG A 278 -46.90 41.73 -6.45
CA ARG A 278 -46.51 43.15 -6.59
C ARG A 278 -45.12 43.45 -6.04
N VAL A 279 -44.70 42.72 -5.00
CA VAL A 279 -43.37 42.86 -4.39
C VAL A 279 -42.29 42.36 -5.35
N GLN A 280 -42.50 41.21 -5.99
CA GLN A 280 -41.56 40.68 -6.98
C GLN A 280 -41.49 41.60 -8.20
N TYR A 281 -42.66 42.02 -8.72
CA TYR A 281 -42.75 42.96 -9.83
C TYR A 281 -41.98 44.26 -9.56
N HIS A 282 -42.13 44.85 -8.38
CA HIS A 282 -41.42 46.07 -8.04
C HIS A 282 -39.91 45.84 -7.89
N ALA A 283 -39.49 44.73 -7.29
CA ALA A 283 -38.08 44.36 -7.21
C ALA A 283 -37.45 44.15 -8.59
N ASP A 284 -38.14 43.49 -9.51
CA ASP A 284 -37.68 43.27 -10.88
C ASP A 284 -37.62 44.57 -11.68
N PHE A 285 -38.60 45.45 -11.48
CA PHE A 285 -38.58 46.79 -12.07
C PHE A 285 -37.38 47.61 -11.59
N GLU A 286 -37.12 47.68 -10.29
CA GLU A 286 -35.97 48.42 -9.75
C GLU A 286 -34.63 47.81 -10.19
N ARG A 287 -34.54 46.49 -10.39
CA ARG A 287 -33.36 45.83 -10.99
C ARG A 287 -33.13 46.27 -12.44
N GLN A 288 -34.20 46.38 -13.22
CA GLN A 288 -34.12 46.74 -14.65
C GLN A 288 -34.03 48.25 -14.88
N LYS A 289 -34.41 49.06 -13.89
CA LYS A 289 -34.37 50.51 -13.95
C LYS A 289 -32.95 51.01 -14.23
N GLY A 290 -32.77 51.63 -15.39
CA GLY A 290 -31.46 52.13 -15.86
C GLY A 290 -30.74 51.22 -16.86
N HIS A 291 -31.24 49.99 -17.11
CA HIS A 291 -30.74 49.16 -18.20
C HIS A 291 -31.31 49.69 -19.53
N LYS A 292 -30.43 50.23 -20.38
CA LYS A 292 -30.77 50.62 -21.75
C LYS A 292 -30.46 49.45 -22.67
N THR A 293 -31.50 48.79 -23.14
CA THR A 293 -31.36 47.67 -24.08
C THR A 293 -31.03 48.22 -25.47
N SER A 294 -29.99 47.68 -26.11
CA SER A 294 -29.72 47.98 -27.52
C SER A 294 -30.77 47.28 -28.40
N VAL A 295 -31.03 47.79 -29.61
CA VAL A 295 -32.04 47.22 -30.54
C VAL A 295 -31.81 45.72 -30.82
N ALA A 296 -30.56 45.25 -30.72
CA ALA A 296 -30.22 43.84 -30.90
C ALA A 296 -30.67 42.94 -29.72
N GLU A 297 -30.96 43.52 -28.56
CA GLU A 297 -31.30 42.84 -27.32
C GLU A 297 -32.73 43.12 -26.84
N ASP A 298 -33.53 43.81 -27.66
CA ASP A 298 -34.94 44.06 -27.39
C ASP A 298 -35.65 42.77 -26.95
N PRO A 299 -36.61 42.82 -26.01
CA PRO A 299 -37.23 41.63 -25.44
C PRO A 299 -37.86 40.72 -26.50
N GLU A 300 -38.38 41.28 -27.60
CA GLU A 300 -38.89 40.50 -28.73
C GLU A 300 -37.76 39.84 -29.54
N THR A 301 -36.67 40.55 -29.82
CA THR A 301 -35.49 40.00 -30.50
C THR A 301 -34.84 38.89 -29.66
N ALA A 302 -34.75 39.08 -28.34
CA ALA A 302 -34.28 38.08 -27.40
C ALA A 302 -35.17 36.82 -27.39
N ARG A 303 -36.50 37.00 -27.38
CA ARG A 303 -37.46 35.90 -27.47
C ARG A 303 -37.33 35.13 -28.78
N ILE A 304 -37.22 35.84 -29.92
CA ILE A 304 -37.03 35.23 -31.24
C ILE A 304 -35.71 34.44 -31.27
N LYS A 305 -34.62 35.01 -30.74
CA LYS A 305 -33.32 34.34 -30.65
C LYS A 305 -33.38 33.07 -29.79
N GLN A 306 -34.08 33.09 -28.66
CA GLN A 306 -34.30 31.91 -27.81
C GLN A 306 -35.15 30.85 -28.49
N ASN A 307 -36.28 31.23 -29.08
CA ASN A 307 -37.15 30.30 -29.81
C ASN A 307 -36.40 29.65 -30.99
N THR A 308 -35.64 30.45 -31.74
CA THR A 308 -34.79 29.98 -32.84
C THR A 308 -33.71 29.03 -32.32
N ALA A 309 -33.13 29.30 -31.14
CA ALA A 309 -32.15 28.42 -30.53
C ALA A 309 -32.74 27.07 -30.07
N ILE A 310 -33.95 27.07 -29.53
CA ILE A 310 -34.69 25.87 -29.11
C ILE A 310 -35.09 25.03 -30.34
N GLN A 311 -35.51 25.69 -31.41
CA GLN A 311 -35.93 25.03 -32.67
C GLN A 311 -34.75 24.56 -33.54
N SER A 312 -33.54 25.06 -33.29
CA SER A 312 -32.37 24.69 -34.08
C SER A 312 -31.86 23.30 -33.72
N ASN A 313 -31.90 22.40 -34.71
CA ASN A 313 -31.34 21.05 -34.59
C ASN A 313 -29.85 21.05 -34.21
N ILE A 314 -29.07 22.06 -34.60
CA ILE A 314 -27.63 22.14 -34.32
C ILE A 314 -27.36 22.31 -32.81
N ASN A 315 -28.25 23.01 -32.09
CA ASN A 315 -28.16 23.13 -30.64
C ASN A 315 -28.67 21.87 -29.94
N TYR A 316 -29.73 21.25 -30.45
CA TYR A 316 -30.30 20.01 -29.90
C TYR A 316 -29.28 18.86 -29.90
N TRP A 317 -28.51 18.70 -30.97
CA TRP A 317 -27.49 17.65 -31.08
C TRP A 317 -26.14 18.03 -30.42
N GLY A 318 -26.03 19.17 -29.72
CA GLY A 318 -24.82 19.60 -29.04
C GLY A 318 -23.63 19.92 -29.96
N VAL A 319 -23.83 19.91 -31.29
CA VAL A 319 -22.79 20.10 -32.30
C VAL A 319 -22.16 21.49 -32.20
N LYS A 320 -22.95 22.50 -31.81
CA LYS A 320 -22.45 23.85 -31.56
C LYS A 320 -21.44 23.88 -30.43
N GLU A 321 -21.74 23.20 -29.32
CA GLU A 321 -20.93 23.18 -28.11
C GLU A 321 -19.59 22.45 -28.34
N GLN A 322 -19.65 21.32 -29.05
CA GLN A 322 -18.47 20.58 -29.52
C GLN A 322 -17.59 21.44 -30.44
N ARG A 323 -18.19 22.22 -31.35
CA ARG A 323 -17.44 23.08 -32.26
C ARG A 323 -16.76 24.24 -31.52
N THR A 324 -17.42 24.86 -30.54
CA THR A 324 -16.79 25.87 -29.69
C THR A 324 -15.62 25.31 -28.88
N GLN A 325 -15.75 24.10 -28.34
CA GLN A 325 -14.66 23.45 -27.61
C GLN A 325 -13.48 23.10 -28.52
N MET A 326 -13.73 22.75 -29.79
CA MET A 326 -12.67 22.55 -30.78
C MET A 326 -12.00 23.88 -31.17
N GLU A 327 -12.77 24.96 -31.28
CA GLU A 327 -12.24 26.30 -31.59
C GLU A 327 -11.40 26.87 -30.44
N GLU A 328 -11.80 26.68 -29.18
CA GLU A 328 -10.99 27.04 -28.01
C GLU A 328 -9.71 26.20 -27.90
N ARG A 329 -9.72 24.98 -28.43
CA ARG A 329 -8.52 24.13 -28.55
C ARG A 329 -7.67 24.45 -29.78
N ARG A 330 -8.12 25.35 -30.66
CA ARG A 330 -7.34 25.78 -31.82
C ARG A 330 -6.13 26.57 -31.30
N PRO A 331 -4.89 26.16 -31.63
CA PRO A 331 -3.71 26.91 -31.21
C PRO A 331 -3.81 28.35 -31.73
N GLN A 332 -3.61 29.34 -30.87
CA GLN A 332 -3.49 30.73 -31.32
C GLN A 332 -2.26 30.82 -32.22
N GLU A 333 -2.49 31.17 -33.49
CA GLU A 333 -1.44 31.46 -34.45
C GLU A 333 -0.65 32.66 -33.91
N GLN A 334 0.62 32.44 -33.57
CA GLN A 334 1.53 33.53 -33.26
C GLN A 334 1.66 34.35 -34.53
N VAL A 335 1.11 35.56 -34.51
CA VAL A 335 1.42 36.60 -35.50
C VAL A 335 2.89 36.94 -35.25
N ASP A 336 3.77 36.35 -36.05
CA ASP A 336 5.17 36.75 -36.11
C ASP A 336 5.18 38.10 -36.85
N ASP A 337 5.41 39.18 -36.11
CA ASP A 337 5.55 40.54 -36.64
C ASP A 337 6.86 40.63 -37.45
N GLY A 338 6.89 39.96 -38.59
CA GLY A 338 7.91 40.12 -39.61
C GLY A 338 7.67 41.42 -40.35
N GLU A 339 8.30 42.50 -39.91
CA GLU A 339 8.47 43.73 -40.68
C GLU A 339 9.23 43.43 -41.99
N GLU A 340 8.54 42.93 -43.01
CA GLU A 340 9.02 42.98 -44.39
C GLU A 340 8.88 44.42 -44.90
N VAL A 341 9.93 45.20 -44.65
CA VAL A 341 10.15 46.54 -45.19
C VAL A 341 10.20 46.47 -46.72
N TRP A 342 9.08 46.70 -47.38
CA TRP A 342 9.03 47.00 -48.81
C TRP A 342 9.64 48.39 -49.07
N LYS A 343 10.95 48.44 -49.38
CA LYS A 343 11.59 49.66 -49.90
C LYS A 343 11.09 49.93 -51.31
N GLY A 344 10.04 50.76 -51.43
CA GLY A 344 9.65 51.39 -52.68
C GLY A 344 10.66 52.45 -53.10
N SER A 345 11.43 52.18 -54.16
CA SER A 345 12.21 53.18 -54.86
C SER A 345 11.27 54.00 -55.74
N CYS A 346 10.88 55.19 -55.26
CA CYS A 346 10.27 56.24 -56.07
C CYS A 346 11.35 57.25 -56.45
N GLY A 347 11.60 57.36 -57.75
CA GLY A 347 12.47 58.39 -58.33
C GLY A 347 12.26 58.40 -59.84
N GLY A 348 11.20 59.07 -60.28
CA GLY A 348 11.02 59.45 -61.68
C GLY A 348 11.56 60.85 -61.90
N SER A 349 12.51 60.97 -62.83
CA SER A 349 12.75 62.09 -63.76
C SER A 349 14.01 61.80 -64.56
#